data_AF-A0AAN5VQM8-F1
#
_entry.id   AF-A0AAN5VQM8-F1
#
_cell.length_a   1.000
_cell.length_b   1.000
_cell.length_c   1.000
_cell.angle_alpha   90.00
_cell.angle_beta   90.00
_cell.angle_gamma   90.00
#
_symmetry.space_group_name_H-M   'P 1'
#
loop_
_entity.id
_entity.type
_entity.pdbx_description
1 polymer ?
#
loop_
_entity_poly.entity_id
_entity_poly.type
_entity_poly.pdbx_seq_one_letter_code
_entity_poly.pdbx_strand_id
1 'polypeptide(L)'
;MFKSKGVLTLLRENEIDLKYAKVQSYEKWLNAINKDPLYIKHIGVAEINLSQEQINSLCLIAVRQRPWTISYVKDQTPRLCIEAVKDWGSSLQYIREQTNKICLRAVKDYGLALQYVKKQTTEICIEAVMENGLALKFVDWDRFSKEQIDKICREALKQDKLAIRYIKDKEYYLKEFDIKYLEEQGKASEVIAVKEHGEWLFTVGCQEDITKEEFIHRIYNTGGGFDLEKGINVHRQVYINFLEQF
;
A
#
# COMPACT_ATOMS: atom_id res chain seq x y z
N MET A 1 -38.87 -25.28 58.44
CA MET A 1 -37.96 -24.25 59.00
C MET A 1 -36.53 -24.64 58.64
N PHE A 2 -36.09 -24.38 57.40
CA PHE A 2 -34.69 -24.58 57.00
C PHE A 2 -34.10 -23.23 56.62
N LYS A 3 -33.09 -22.84 57.40
CA LYS A 3 -32.37 -21.58 57.33
C LYS A 3 -31.66 -21.44 56.00
N SER A 4 -31.76 -20.24 55.43
CA SER A 4 -30.84 -19.62 54.47
C SER A 4 -29.40 -20.16 54.60
N LYS A 5 -29.01 -21.09 53.72
CA LYS A 5 -27.63 -21.19 53.25
C LYS A 5 -27.56 -20.26 52.04
N GLY A 6 -26.97 -19.09 52.27
CA GLY A 6 -27.00 -17.98 51.33
C GLY A 6 -26.42 -18.33 49.96
N VAL A 7 -26.90 -17.62 48.94
CA VAL A 7 -26.39 -17.61 47.56
C VAL A 7 -24.84 -17.55 47.50
N LEU A 8 -24.19 -16.97 48.52
CA LEU A 8 -22.73 -16.94 48.68
C LEU A 8 -22.06 -18.32 48.85
N THR A 9 -22.74 -19.34 49.36
CA THR A 9 -22.19 -20.71 49.48
C THR A 9 -22.27 -21.45 48.14
N LEU A 10 -23.35 -21.25 47.38
CA LEU A 10 -23.51 -21.77 46.01
C LEU A 10 -22.60 -21.06 44.99
N LEU A 11 -22.33 -19.77 45.17
CA LEU A 11 -21.38 -19.01 44.34
C LEU A 11 -19.93 -19.48 44.52
N ARG A 12 -19.56 -19.98 45.72
CA ARG A 12 -18.21 -20.45 46.01
C ARG A 12 -17.91 -21.83 45.41
N GLU A 13 -18.93 -22.65 45.18
CA GLU A 13 -18.83 -23.95 44.48
C GLU A 13 -18.96 -23.80 42.94
N ASN A 14 -19.65 -22.76 42.45
CA ASN A 14 -19.86 -22.50 41.01
C ASN A 14 -18.76 -21.71 40.30
N GLU A 15 -17.73 -21.21 40.99
CA GLU A 15 -16.60 -20.54 40.33
C GLU A 15 -15.84 -21.48 39.40
N ILE A 16 -15.79 -22.79 39.72
CA ILE A 16 -15.12 -23.80 38.91
C ILE A 16 -15.92 -24.07 37.63
N ASP A 17 -17.24 -24.23 37.72
CA ASP A 17 -18.12 -24.49 36.56
C ASP A 17 -18.23 -23.28 35.62
N LEU A 18 -18.29 -22.06 36.16
CA LEU A 18 -18.24 -20.83 35.36
C LEU A 18 -16.88 -20.66 34.67
N LYS A 19 -15.77 -21.00 35.34
CA LYS A 19 -14.43 -20.97 34.75
C LYS A 19 -14.28 -22.04 33.67
N TYR A 20 -14.81 -23.25 33.89
CA TYR A 20 -14.75 -24.36 32.95
C TYR A 20 -15.58 -24.10 31.68
N ALA A 21 -16.80 -23.57 31.81
CA ALA A 21 -17.65 -23.17 30.69
C ALA A 21 -17.04 -22.01 29.85
N LYS A 22 -16.37 -21.06 30.50
CA LYS A 22 -15.63 -19.98 29.82
C LYS A 22 -14.41 -20.50 29.04
N VAL A 23 -13.69 -21.47 29.60
CA VAL A 23 -12.54 -22.11 28.93
C VAL A 23 -12.99 -22.89 27.68
N GLN A 24 -14.09 -23.64 27.75
CA GLN A 24 -14.63 -24.36 26.58
C GLN A 24 -15.09 -23.40 25.46
N SER A 25 -15.70 -22.27 25.81
CA SER A 25 -16.08 -21.25 24.82
C SER A 25 -14.86 -20.69 24.09
N TYR A 26 -13.80 -20.33 24.82
CA TYR A 26 -12.56 -19.81 24.24
C TYR A 26 -11.88 -20.83 23.32
N GLU A 27 -11.74 -22.09 23.76
CA GLU A 27 -11.11 -23.13 22.95
C GLU A 27 -11.89 -23.42 21.67
N LYS A 28 -13.23 -23.38 21.71
CA LYS A 28 -14.07 -23.54 20.52
C LYS A 28 -13.84 -22.40 19.53
N TRP A 29 -13.78 -21.16 20.00
CA TRP A 29 -13.48 -20.00 19.16
C TRP A 29 -12.05 -20.03 18.61
N LEU A 30 -11.09 -20.41 19.44
CA LEU A 30 -9.70 -20.56 19.04
C LEU A 30 -9.57 -21.60 17.92
N ASN A 31 -10.19 -22.77 18.09
CA ASN A 31 -10.21 -23.81 17.06
C ASN A 31 -10.93 -23.36 15.78
N ALA A 32 -12.00 -22.58 15.88
CA ALA A 32 -12.70 -22.03 14.73
C ALA A 32 -11.81 -21.03 13.97
N ILE A 33 -11.20 -20.08 14.66
CA ILE A 33 -10.32 -19.04 14.07
C ILE A 33 -9.04 -19.63 13.49
N ASN A 34 -8.48 -20.66 14.11
CA ASN A 34 -7.34 -21.39 13.57
C ASN A 34 -7.67 -22.12 12.26
N LYS A 35 -8.94 -22.50 12.05
CA LYS A 35 -9.41 -23.07 10.78
C LYS A 35 -9.76 -22.00 9.74
N ASP A 36 -10.46 -20.96 10.17
CA ASP A 36 -10.80 -19.81 9.32
C ASP A 36 -10.84 -18.52 10.17
N PRO A 37 -9.90 -17.58 9.96
CA PRO A 37 -9.87 -16.34 10.73
C PRO A 37 -11.09 -15.45 10.50
N LEU A 38 -11.92 -15.69 9.47
CA LEU A 38 -13.17 -14.97 9.25
C LEU A 38 -14.21 -15.16 10.35
N TYR A 39 -14.11 -16.21 11.17
CA TYR A 39 -15.00 -16.39 12.32
C TYR A 39 -14.92 -15.23 13.32
N ILE A 40 -13.86 -14.42 13.28
CA ILE A 40 -13.73 -13.20 14.08
C ILE A 40 -14.90 -12.22 13.90
N LYS A 41 -15.58 -12.22 12.73
CA LYS A 41 -16.77 -11.40 12.48
C LYS A 41 -17.94 -11.70 13.42
N HIS A 42 -17.93 -12.87 14.04
CA HIS A 42 -18.94 -13.32 14.97
C HIS A 42 -18.51 -13.17 16.44
N ILE A 43 -17.30 -12.70 16.76
CA ILE A 43 -16.88 -12.55 18.16
C ILE A 43 -17.55 -11.36 18.87
N GLY A 44 -18.11 -10.41 18.11
CA GLY A 44 -18.80 -9.24 18.64
C GLY A 44 -20.29 -9.43 18.97
N VAL A 45 -20.89 -10.62 18.77
CA VAL A 45 -22.29 -10.85 19.14
C VAL A 45 -22.40 -10.98 20.67
N ALA A 46 -23.40 -10.31 21.26
CA ALA A 46 -23.59 -10.10 22.70
C ALA A 46 -23.75 -11.38 23.56
N GLU A 47 -23.62 -12.56 22.96
CA GLU A 47 -23.87 -13.87 23.57
C GLU A 47 -22.59 -14.60 23.99
N ILE A 48 -21.43 -13.94 23.90
CA ILE A 48 -20.13 -14.58 24.08
C ILE A 48 -19.55 -14.29 25.47
N ASN A 49 -19.49 -15.32 26.31
CA ASN A 49 -18.89 -15.27 27.65
C ASN A 49 -17.34 -15.30 27.59
N LEU A 50 -16.73 -14.35 26.89
CA LEU A 50 -15.27 -14.17 26.80
C LEU A 50 -14.83 -12.90 27.53
N SER A 51 -13.65 -12.95 28.17
CA SER A 51 -13.00 -11.74 28.70
C SER A 51 -12.46 -10.87 27.56
N GLN A 52 -12.24 -9.58 27.83
CA GLN A 52 -11.61 -8.69 26.85
C GLN A 52 -10.23 -9.18 26.43
N GLU A 53 -9.46 -9.78 27.34
CA GLU A 53 -8.15 -10.36 27.04
C GLU A 53 -8.25 -11.54 26.07
N GLN A 54 -9.25 -12.42 26.27
CA GLN A 54 -9.53 -13.53 25.37
C GLN A 54 -9.94 -13.04 23.99
N ILE A 55 -10.82 -12.05 23.90
CA ILE A 55 -11.22 -11.42 22.64
C ILE A 55 -10.00 -10.83 21.93
N ASN A 56 -9.18 -10.06 22.65
CA ASN A 56 -7.96 -9.47 22.09
C ASN A 56 -6.98 -10.53 21.57
N SER A 57 -6.84 -11.65 22.29
CA SER A 57 -6.02 -12.79 21.88
C SER A 57 -6.54 -13.42 20.58
N LEU A 58 -7.85 -13.68 20.49
CA LEU A 58 -8.49 -14.23 19.29
C LEU A 58 -8.40 -13.28 18.09
N CYS A 59 -8.61 -11.98 18.32
CA CYS A 59 -8.39 -10.94 17.31
C CYS A 59 -6.95 -10.96 16.79
N LEU A 60 -5.97 -11.06 17.68
CA LEU A 60 -4.56 -11.08 17.31
C LEU A 60 -4.22 -12.32 16.48
N ILE A 61 -4.76 -13.49 16.85
CA ILE A 61 -4.58 -14.73 16.09
C ILE A 61 -5.21 -14.60 14.69
N ALA A 62 -6.42 -14.06 14.58
CA ALA A 62 -7.10 -13.86 13.31
C ALA A 62 -6.32 -12.89 12.39
N VAL A 63 -5.90 -11.73 12.93
CA VAL A 63 -5.15 -10.71 12.20
C VAL A 63 -3.80 -11.24 11.73
N ARG A 64 -3.10 -12.05 12.53
CA ARG A 64 -1.83 -12.67 12.11
C ARG A 64 -1.99 -13.62 10.93
N GLN A 65 -3.11 -14.32 10.85
CA GLN A 65 -3.39 -15.23 9.73
C GLN A 65 -3.85 -14.48 8.48
N ARG A 66 -4.75 -13.49 8.65
CA ARG A 66 -5.29 -12.67 7.55
C ARG A 66 -5.42 -11.22 8.01
N PRO A 67 -4.45 -10.35 7.70
CA PRO A 67 -4.40 -9.02 8.31
C PRO A 67 -5.60 -8.12 8.07
N TRP A 68 -6.26 -8.25 6.91
CA TRP A 68 -7.48 -7.52 6.57
C TRP A 68 -8.69 -7.87 7.45
N THR A 69 -8.67 -8.95 8.23
CA THR A 69 -9.76 -9.29 9.16
C THR A 69 -9.88 -8.28 10.30
N ILE A 70 -8.90 -7.38 10.48
CA ILE A 70 -9.00 -6.23 11.39
C ILE A 70 -10.23 -5.35 11.10
N SER A 71 -10.75 -5.38 9.86
CA SER A 71 -12.01 -4.72 9.49
C SER A 71 -13.21 -5.16 10.33
N TYR A 72 -13.24 -6.43 10.76
CA TYR A 72 -14.30 -7.00 11.59
C TYR A 72 -14.10 -6.77 13.10
N VAL A 73 -12.92 -6.31 13.51
CA VAL A 73 -12.63 -6.06 14.92
C VAL A 73 -13.32 -4.76 15.34
N LYS A 74 -14.13 -4.83 16.39
CA LYS A 74 -14.82 -3.66 16.95
C LYS A 74 -13.80 -2.66 17.52
N ASP A 75 -12.95 -3.14 18.42
CA ASP A 75 -11.96 -2.33 19.14
C ASP A 75 -10.56 -2.54 18.54
N GLN A 76 -10.21 -1.72 17.54
CA GLN A 76 -8.92 -1.76 16.84
C GLN A 76 -7.82 -1.12 17.70
N THR A 77 -7.27 -1.87 18.65
CA THR A 77 -6.18 -1.37 19.50
C THR A 77 -4.93 -1.05 18.66
N PRO A 78 -4.07 -0.09 19.08
CA PRO A 78 -2.83 0.22 18.35
C PRO A 78 -1.94 -1.01 18.11
N ARG A 79 -1.90 -1.96 19.04
CA ARG A 79 -1.15 -3.22 18.89
C ARG A 79 -1.71 -4.08 17.75
N LEU A 80 -3.02 -4.24 17.67
CA LEU A 80 -3.67 -4.99 16.58
C LEU A 80 -3.46 -4.29 15.23
N CYS A 81 -3.60 -2.96 15.20
CA CYS A 81 -3.35 -2.17 14.00
C CYS A 81 -1.92 -2.34 13.48
N ILE A 82 -0.92 -2.28 14.36
CA ILE A 82 0.49 -2.50 13.99
C ILE A 82 0.70 -3.92 13.48
N GLU A 83 0.10 -4.92 14.11
CA GLU A 83 0.19 -6.31 13.64
C GLU A 83 -0.43 -6.46 12.24
N ALA A 84 -1.57 -5.81 11.98
CA ALA A 84 -2.27 -5.90 10.70
C ALA A 84 -1.46 -5.27 9.54
N VAL A 85 -0.68 -4.23 9.79
CA VAL A 85 0.14 -3.61 8.74
C VAL A 85 1.57 -4.15 8.69
N LYS A 86 1.94 -5.04 9.62
CA LYS A 86 3.33 -5.46 9.81
C LYS A 86 3.94 -6.07 8.56
N ASP A 87 3.19 -6.96 7.89
CA ASP A 87 3.64 -7.68 6.70
C ASP A 87 2.73 -7.41 5.47
N TRP A 88 1.69 -6.60 5.66
CA TRP A 88 0.65 -6.29 4.66
C TRP A 88 0.24 -4.83 4.77
N GLY A 89 1.10 -3.91 4.31
CA GLY A 89 0.87 -2.47 4.40
C GLY A 89 -0.48 -2.02 3.81
N SER A 90 -0.99 -2.71 2.79
CA SER A 90 -2.33 -2.46 2.20
C SER A 90 -3.50 -2.66 3.17
N SER A 91 -3.30 -3.38 4.28
CA SER A 91 -4.32 -3.54 5.34
C SER A 91 -4.62 -2.23 6.07
N LEU A 92 -3.79 -1.19 5.89
CA LEU A 92 -4.02 0.16 6.41
C LEU A 92 -5.41 0.71 6.02
N GLN A 93 -5.94 0.30 4.86
CA GLN A 93 -7.27 0.68 4.39
C GLN A 93 -8.42 0.26 5.34
N TYR A 94 -8.20 -0.80 6.14
CA TYR A 94 -9.19 -1.33 7.08
C TYR A 94 -9.07 -0.75 8.50
N ILE A 95 -8.07 0.11 8.73
CA ILE A 95 -7.84 0.74 10.02
C ILE A 95 -8.60 2.07 10.10
N ARG A 96 -9.46 2.20 11.12
CA ARG A 96 -10.31 3.39 11.31
C ARG A 96 -9.47 4.57 11.77
N GLU A 97 -8.77 4.39 12.89
CA GLU A 97 -7.89 5.40 13.50
C GLU A 97 -6.43 5.15 13.12
N GLN A 98 -5.92 5.96 12.18
CA GLN A 98 -4.55 5.87 11.71
C GLN A 98 -3.67 6.87 12.45
N THR A 99 -2.66 6.36 13.17
CA THR A 99 -1.61 7.19 13.77
C THR A 99 -0.40 7.21 12.84
N ASN A 100 0.47 8.23 12.97
CA ASN A 100 1.71 8.30 12.19
C ASN A 100 2.54 7.01 12.32
N LYS A 101 2.61 6.43 13.52
CA LYS A 101 3.34 5.17 13.76
C LYS A 101 2.77 3.99 12.94
N ILE A 102 1.45 3.91 12.81
CA ILE A 102 0.78 2.86 12.03
C ILE A 102 1.02 3.10 10.54
N CYS A 103 0.87 4.34 10.07
CA CYS A 103 1.14 4.70 8.68
C CYS A 103 2.59 4.44 8.28
N LEU A 104 3.56 4.89 9.09
CA LEU A 104 4.98 4.66 8.87
C LEU A 104 5.30 3.17 8.82
N ARG A 105 4.74 2.35 9.73
CA ARG A 105 4.92 0.90 9.67
C ARG A 105 4.39 0.31 8.37
N ALA A 106 3.25 0.79 7.88
CA ALA A 106 2.62 0.28 6.67
C ALA A 106 3.40 0.63 5.40
N VAL A 107 3.89 1.87 5.29
CA VAL A 107 4.61 2.34 4.08
C VAL A 107 6.07 1.87 4.04
N LYS A 108 6.68 1.60 5.19
CA LYS A 108 8.09 1.20 5.28
C LYS A 108 8.42 -0.10 4.54
N ASP A 109 7.48 -1.06 4.54
CA ASP A 109 7.64 -2.36 3.89
C ASP A 109 6.73 -2.48 2.64
N TYR A 110 5.92 -1.46 2.33
CA TYR A 110 5.04 -1.38 1.15
C TYR A 110 4.63 0.08 0.87
N GLY A 111 5.47 0.84 0.17
CA GLY A 111 5.34 2.27 -0.09
C GLY A 111 4.02 2.65 -0.78
N LEU A 112 3.49 1.78 -1.63
CA LEU A 112 2.17 1.95 -2.25
C LEU A 112 1.00 1.93 -1.24
N ALA A 113 1.23 1.59 0.04
CA ALA A 113 0.27 1.80 1.13
C ALA A 113 -0.05 3.29 1.33
N LEU A 114 0.77 4.21 0.81
CA LEU A 114 0.53 5.66 0.89
C LEU A 114 -0.88 6.04 0.39
N GLN A 115 -1.41 5.31 -0.61
CA GLN A 115 -2.77 5.51 -1.13
C GLN A 115 -3.87 5.37 -0.08
N TYR A 116 -3.60 4.68 1.04
CA TYR A 116 -4.55 4.44 2.13
C TYR A 116 -4.32 5.35 3.35
N VAL A 117 -3.29 6.20 3.33
CA VAL A 117 -2.97 7.13 4.41
C VAL A 117 -3.93 8.31 4.38
N LYS A 118 -4.77 8.44 5.41
CA LYS A 118 -5.78 9.52 5.51
C LYS A 118 -5.20 10.90 5.80
N LYS A 119 -4.10 10.94 6.57
CA LYS A 119 -3.40 12.16 6.97
C LYS A 119 -1.93 11.99 6.67
N GLN A 120 -1.52 12.46 5.49
CA GLN A 120 -0.13 12.39 5.06
C GLN A 120 0.72 13.42 5.80
N THR A 121 1.93 13.03 6.18
CA THR A 121 2.98 13.92 6.65
C THR A 121 4.16 13.79 5.69
N THR A 122 5.05 14.79 5.66
CA THR A 122 6.25 14.74 4.81
C THR A 122 7.10 13.50 5.13
N GLU A 123 7.21 13.12 6.40
CA GLU A 123 7.92 11.92 6.83
C GLU A 123 7.29 10.63 6.25
N ILE A 124 5.96 10.49 6.31
CA ILE A 124 5.25 9.33 5.75
C ILE A 124 5.44 9.26 4.23
N CYS A 125 5.33 10.40 3.54
CA CYS A 125 5.51 10.44 2.09
C CYS A 125 6.95 10.10 1.69
N ILE A 126 7.95 10.63 2.40
CA ILE A 126 9.37 10.33 2.14
C ILE A 126 9.64 8.84 2.37
N GLU A 127 9.21 8.27 3.50
CA GLU A 127 9.39 6.84 3.77
C GLU A 127 8.76 5.98 2.67
N ALA A 128 7.55 6.34 2.20
CA ALA A 128 6.86 5.63 1.14
C ALA A 128 7.62 5.68 -0.21
N VAL A 129 8.11 6.86 -0.62
CA VAL A 129 8.81 6.99 -1.91
C VAL A 129 10.24 6.45 -1.88
N MET A 130 10.87 6.40 -0.70
CA MET A 130 12.15 5.71 -0.51
C MET A 130 12.02 4.19 -0.63
N GLU A 131 10.88 3.62 -0.23
CA GLU A 131 10.58 2.20 -0.47
C GLU A 131 10.22 1.96 -1.94
N ASN A 132 9.31 2.77 -2.50
CA ASN A 132 8.87 2.68 -3.88
C ASN A 132 8.62 4.07 -4.47
N GLY A 133 9.48 4.52 -5.39
CA GLY A 133 9.43 5.86 -5.97
C GLY A 133 8.13 6.16 -6.70
N LEU A 134 7.46 5.14 -7.24
CA LEU A 134 6.14 5.27 -7.88
C LEU A 134 5.02 5.57 -6.88
N ALA A 135 5.24 5.40 -5.57
CA ALA A 135 4.32 5.85 -4.53
C ALA A 135 4.07 7.37 -4.59
N LEU A 136 4.95 8.13 -5.27
CA LEU A 136 4.78 9.56 -5.54
C LEU A 136 3.41 9.88 -6.17
N LYS A 137 2.85 8.96 -6.96
CA LYS A 137 1.49 9.06 -7.54
C LYS A 137 0.41 9.36 -6.49
N PHE A 138 0.59 8.90 -5.26
CA PHE A 138 -0.41 8.99 -4.19
C PHE A 138 -0.17 10.16 -3.22
N VAL A 139 0.83 11.00 -3.47
CA VAL A 139 1.08 12.18 -2.65
C VAL A 139 -0.04 13.21 -2.83
N ASP A 140 -0.60 13.68 -1.72
CA ASP A 140 -1.60 14.74 -1.71
C ASP A 140 -0.89 16.10 -1.79
N TRP A 141 -0.65 16.57 -3.02
CA TRP A 141 0.14 17.77 -3.32
C TRP A 141 -0.36 19.02 -2.59
N ASP A 142 -1.67 19.16 -2.41
CA ASP A 142 -2.29 20.37 -1.83
C ASP A 142 -2.01 20.52 -0.33
N ARG A 143 -1.47 19.48 0.34
CA ARG A 143 -1.14 19.50 1.76
C ARG A 143 0.24 20.06 2.08
N PHE A 144 1.11 20.20 1.08
CA PHE A 144 2.53 20.42 1.30
C PHE A 144 2.99 21.76 0.74
N SER A 145 3.99 22.35 1.42
CA SER A 145 4.70 23.50 0.86
C SER A 145 5.55 23.07 -0.34
N LYS A 146 5.95 24.04 -1.17
CA LYS A 146 6.86 23.78 -2.31
C LYS A 146 8.16 23.09 -1.88
N GLU A 147 8.71 23.46 -0.73
CA GLU A 147 9.94 22.86 -0.16
C GLU A 147 9.73 21.40 0.23
N GLN A 148 8.59 21.09 0.85
CA GLN A 148 8.25 19.71 1.22
C GLN A 148 8.04 18.84 -0.02
N ILE A 149 7.35 19.39 -1.03
CA ILE A 149 7.14 18.72 -2.32
C ILE A 149 8.48 18.44 -2.99
N ASP A 150 9.38 19.43 -3.05
CA ASP A 150 10.70 19.27 -3.66
C ASP A 150 11.50 18.14 -3.01
N LYS A 151 11.50 18.08 -1.67
CA LYS A 151 12.15 17.00 -0.94
C LYS A 151 11.55 15.62 -1.28
N ILE A 152 10.22 15.51 -1.30
CA ILE A 152 9.55 14.24 -1.63
C ILE A 152 9.88 13.81 -3.08
N CYS A 153 9.82 14.74 -4.03
CA CYS A 153 10.14 14.47 -5.44
C CYS A 153 11.60 13.98 -5.62
N ARG A 154 12.56 14.62 -4.95
CA ARG A 154 13.98 14.19 -5.04
C ARG A 154 14.19 12.79 -4.51
N GLU A 155 13.60 12.46 -3.35
CA GLU A 155 13.73 11.09 -2.80
C GLU A 155 13.04 10.06 -3.69
N ALA A 156 11.89 10.38 -4.28
CA ALA A 156 11.22 9.52 -5.24
C ALA A 156 12.07 9.27 -6.50
N LEU A 157 12.65 10.32 -7.09
CA LEU A 157 13.47 10.21 -8.31
C LEU A 157 14.83 9.55 -8.08
N LYS A 158 15.39 9.65 -6.87
CA LYS A 158 16.58 8.88 -6.49
C LYS A 158 16.29 7.39 -6.41
N GLN A 159 15.07 7.02 -5.97
CA GLN A 159 14.65 5.63 -5.87
C GLN A 159 14.29 5.08 -7.26
N ASP A 160 13.42 5.78 -8.00
CA ASP A 160 12.95 5.39 -9.33
C ASP A 160 12.65 6.64 -10.16
N LYS A 161 13.48 6.86 -11.18
CA LYS A 161 13.39 8.00 -12.08
C LYS A 161 12.09 8.00 -12.91
N LEU A 162 11.41 6.86 -13.06
CA LEU A 162 10.10 6.77 -13.70
C LEU A 162 9.01 7.51 -12.91
N ALA A 163 9.24 7.83 -11.63
CA ALA A 163 8.35 8.67 -10.83
C ALA A 163 8.18 10.08 -11.41
N ILE A 164 9.09 10.53 -12.30
CA ILE A 164 9.02 11.82 -13.01
C ILE A 164 7.67 12.07 -13.69
N ARG A 165 6.99 11.00 -14.13
CA ARG A 165 5.67 11.07 -14.78
C ARG A 165 4.59 11.68 -13.89
N TYR A 166 4.76 11.63 -12.58
CA TYR A 166 3.80 12.16 -11.60
C TYR A 166 4.11 13.62 -11.21
N ILE A 167 5.25 14.17 -11.63
CA ILE A 167 5.66 15.53 -11.31
C ILE A 167 5.12 16.49 -12.38
N LYS A 168 4.32 17.49 -11.95
CA LYS A 168 3.78 18.52 -12.85
C LYS A 168 4.88 19.42 -13.40
N ASP A 169 5.61 20.11 -12.51
CA ASP A 169 6.71 21.01 -12.88
C ASP A 169 8.04 20.25 -12.95
N LYS A 170 8.21 19.45 -14.01
CA LYS A 170 9.32 18.50 -14.17
C LYS A 170 10.64 19.09 -14.68
N GLU A 171 10.62 20.27 -15.31
CA GLU A 171 11.75 20.85 -16.06
C GLU A 171 13.08 20.89 -15.27
N TYR A 172 13.00 21.26 -13.99
CA TYR A 172 14.16 21.30 -13.12
C TYR A 172 14.73 19.89 -12.86
N TYR A 173 13.85 18.93 -12.56
CA TYR A 173 14.23 17.54 -12.26
C TYR A 173 14.74 16.79 -13.48
N LEU A 174 14.22 17.08 -14.68
CA LEU A 174 14.71 16.50 -15.93
C LEU A 174 16.21 16.74 -16.11
N LYS A 175 16.66 17.97 -15.82
CA LYS A 175 18.08 18.35 -15.90
C LYS A 175 18.91 17.74 -14.79
N GLU A 176 18.40 17.74 -13.56
CA GLU A 176 19.15 17.24 -12.39
C GLU A 176 19.38 15.72 -12.44
N PHE A 177 18.39 14.95 -12.91
CA PHE A 177 18.42 13.48 -12.87
C PHE A 177 18.81 12.84 -14.22
N ASP A 178 19.28 13.65 -15.18
CA ASP A 178 19.59 13.22 -16.56
C ASP A 178 18.43 12.43 -17.21
N ILE A 179 17.24 13.04 -17.19
CA ILE A 179 16.01 12.47 -17.74
C ILE A 179 15.56 13.30 -18.94
N LYS A 180 15.19 12.63 -20.03
CA LYS A 180 14.42 13.21 -21.14
C LYS A 180 13.02 12.62 -21.12
N TYR A 181 12.02 13.47 -21.30
CA TYR A 181 10.61 13.09 -21.16
C TYR A 181 9.82 13.55 -22.38
N LEU A 182 9.03 12.65 -22.95
CA LEU A 182 8.05 12.91 -23.99
C LEU A 182 6.66 12.69 -23.41
N GLU A 183 5.85 13.75 -23.40
CA GLU A 183 4.43 13.66 -23.04
C GLU A 183 3.64 12.86 -24.08
N GLU A 184 2.58 12.20 -23.62
CA GLU A 184 1.62 11.51 -24.49
C GLU A 184 1.01 12.50 -25.49
N GLN A 185 1.02 12.16 -26.78
CA GLN A 185 0.52 13.01 -27.86
C GLN A 185 -0.42 12.22 -28.79
N GLY A 186 -1.73 12.39 -28.59
CA GLY A 186 -2.74 11.68 -29.37
C GLY A 186 -2.74 10.18 -29.05
N LYS A 187 -2.25 9.33 -29.96
CA LYS A 187 -2.02 7.90 -29.68
C LYS A 187 -0.55 7.55 -29.47
N ALA A 188 0.36 8.55 -29.52
CA ALA A 188 1.76 8.35 -29.17
C ALA A 188 1.88 8.25 -27.65
N SER A 189 2.38 7.13 -27.14
CA SER A 189 2.59 6.89 -25.72
C SER A 189 3.65 7.83 -25.15
N GLU A 190 3.57 8.10 -23.84
CA GLU A 190 4.67 8.74 -23.11
C GLU A 190 5.97 7.95 -23.27
N VAL A 191 7.10 8.67 -23.32
CA VAL A 191 8.44 8.08 -23.33
C VAL A 191 9.26 8.74 -22.24
N ILE A 192 9.86 7.91 -21.39
CA ILE A 192 10.81 8.35 -20.37
C ILE A 192 12.16 7.78 -20.76
N ALA A 193 13.16 8.63 -20.97
CA ALA A 193 14.51 8.18 -21.21
C ALA A 193 15.42 8.65 -20.07
N VAL A 194 16.15 7.70 -19.51
CA VAL A 194 17.00 7.90 -18.34
C VAL A 194 18.43 7.58 -18.75
N LYS A 195 19.37 8.43 -18.36
CA LYS A 195 20.79 8.14 -18.53
C LYS A 195 21.31 7.33 -17.34
N GLU A 196 21.75 6.11 -17.58
CA GLU A 196 22.40 5.23 -16.60
C GLU A 196 23.76 4.78 -17.14
N HIS A 197 24.82 4.90 -16.34
CA HIS A 197 26.17 4.48 -16.70
C HIS A 197 26.70 4.98 -18.06
N GLY A 198 26.19 6.12 -18.55
CA GLY A 198 26.57 6.72 -19.83
C GLY A 198 25.67 6.32 -21.02
N GLU A 199 24.77 5.36 -20.83
CA GLU A 199 23.81 4.90 -21.84
C GLU A 199 22.41 5.44 -21.56
N TRP A 200 21.64 5.64 -22.63
CA TRP A 200 20.25 6.07 -22.53
C TRP A 200 19.32 4.86 -22.62
N LEU A 201 18.55 4.67 -21.56
CA LEU A 201 17.54 3.62 -21.43
C LEU A 201 16.16 4.25 -21.57
N PHE A 202 15.31 3.63 -22.37
CA PHE A 202 13.99 4.16 -22.72
C PHE A 202 12.90 3.31 -22.06
N THR A 203 11.84 3.98 -21.62
CA THR A 203 10.63 3.38 -21.09
C THR A 203 9.43 3.87 -21.88
N VAL A 204 8.67 2.94 -22.45
CA VAL A 204 7.47 3.22 -23.27
C VAL A 204 6.39 2.19 -22.95
N GLY A 205 5.26 2.65 -22.41
CA GLY A 205 4.18 1.75 -21.99
C GLY A 205 4.64 0.76 -20.91
N CYS A 206 4.60 -0.54 -21.22
CA CYS A 206 5.00 -1.61 -20.30
C CYS A 206 6.45 -2.07 -20.48
N GLN A 207 7.22 -1.40 -21.34
CA GLN A 207 8.62 -1.73 -21.58
C GLN A 207 9.49 -0.72 -20.90
N GLU A 208 10.30 -1.23 -20.00
CA GLU A 208 11.23 -0.48 -19.19
C GLU A 208 12.65 -0.84 -19.63
N ASP A 209 13.55 0.13 -19.49
CA ASP A 209 14.99 -0.01 -19.69
C ASP A 209 15.44 -0.60 -21.04
N ILE A 210 14.77 -0.28 -22.14
CA ILE A 210 15.19 -0.70 -23.49
C ILE A 210 16.27 0.23 -24.05
N THR A 211 17.21 -0.31 -24.84
CA THR A 211 18.28 0.51 -25.45
C THR A 211 17.74 1.44 -26.53
N LYS A 212 18.54 2.43 -26.95
CA LYS A 212 18.22 3.30 -28.08
C LYS A 212 17.95 2.51 -29.36
N GLU A 213 18.74 1.47 -29.63
CA GLU A 213 18.60 0.60 -30.81
C GLU A 213 17.30 -0.18 -30.77
N GLU A 214 16.94 -0.76 -29.61
CA GLU A 214 15.67 -1.47 -29.44
C GLU A 214 14.49 -0.49 -29.58
N PHE A 215 14.57 0.69 -28.97
CA PHE A 215 13.54 1.71 -29.12
C PHE A 215 13.35 2.12 -30.59
N ILE A 216 14.43 2.36 -31.34
CA ILE A 216 14.40 2.61 -32.79
C ILE A 216 13.77 1.43 -33.53
N HIS A 217 14.25 0.20 -33.29
CA HIS A 217 13.73 -1.00 -33.92
C HIS A 217 12.20 -1.10 -33.76
N ARG A 218 11.67 -0.78 -32.57
CA ARG A 218 10.24 -0.80 -32.29
C ARG A 218 9.44 0.26 -33.03
N ILE A 219 9.95 1.50 -33.08
CA ILE A 219 9.32 2.59 -33.82
C ILE A 219 9.09 2.20 -35.29
N TYR A 220 10.00 1.40 -35.86
CA TYR A 220 9.98 1.00 -37.27
C TYR A 220 9.23 -0.32 -37.52
N ASN A 221 9.28 -1.27 -36.59
CA ASN A 221 8.87 -2.66 -36.84
C ASN A 221 7.68 -3.15 -36.01
N THR A 222 7.22 -2.41 -34.99
CA THR A 222 6.06 -2.80 -34.19
C THR A 222 4.81 -2.01 -34.57
N GLY A 223 3.70 -2.72 -34.81
CA GLY A 223 2.44 -2.20 -35.39
C GLY A 223 1.62 -1.25 -34.50
N GLY A 224 2.22 -0.63 -33.48
CA GLY A 224 1.56 0.36 -32.63
C GLY A 224 1.33 1.68 -33.40
N GLY A 225 0.30 1.71 -34.26
CA GLY A 225 -0.10 2.92 -35.00
C GLY A 225 0.18 2.92 -36.50
N PHE A 226 0.34 1.76 -37.15
CA PHE A 226 0.53 1.69 -38.61
C PHE A 226 -0.75 2.11 -39.35
N ASP A 227 -0.70 3.24 -40.04
CA ASP A 227 -1.78 3.74 -40.91
C ASP A 227 -1.57 3.21 -42.34
N LEU A 228 -2.48 2.33 -42.77
CA LEU A 228 -2.42 1.63 -44.05
C LEU A 228 -2.58 2.57 -45.26
N GLU A 229 -3.22 3.73 -45.11
CA GLU A 229 -3.43 4.67 -46.21
C GLU A 229 -2.22 5.58 -46.43
N LYS A 230 -1.48 5.91 -45.36
CA LYS A 230 -0.31 6.81 -45.41
C LYS A 230 1.03 6.10 -45.52
N GLY A 231 1.08 4.79 -45.30
CA GLY A 231 2.32 3.99 -45.36
C GLY A 231 3.35 4.37 -44.29
N ILE A 232 2.93 5.07 -43.23
CA ILE A 232 3.79 5.56 -42.14
C ILE A 232 3.01 5.43 -40.83
N ASN A 233 3.68 5.03 -39.75
CA ASN A 233 3.11 5.15 -38.41
C ASN A 233 2.95 6.65 -38.08
N VAL A 234 1.72 7.15 -37.98
CA VAL A 234 1.43 8.60 -37.83
C VAL A 234 2.04 9.20 -36.56
N HIS A 235 2.40 8.35 -35.59
CA HIS A 235 3.03 8.71 -34.33
C HIS A 235 4.56 8.61 -34.38
N ARG A 236 5.13 8.00 -35.42
CA ARG A 236 6.58 7.80 -35.58
C ARG A 236 7.36 9.10 -35.63
N GLN A 237 6.81 10.15 -36.24
CA GLN A 237 7.50 11.43 -36.30
C GLN A 237 7.72 12.02 -34.90
N VAL A 238 6.78 11.82 -33.97
CA VAL A 238 6.90 12.28 -32.58
C VAL A 238 8.11 11.61 -31.91
N TYR A 239 8.25 10.28 -32.06
CA TYR A 239 9.38 9.55 -31.50
C TYR A 239 10.71 9.86 -32.20
N ILE A 240 10.71 10.11 -33.52
CA ILE A 240 11.90 10.55 -34.25
C ILE A 240 12.38 11.91 -33.75
N ASN A 241 11.47 12.89 -33.62
CA ASN A 241 11.79 14.22 -33.10
C ASN A 241 12.32 14.13 -31.65
N PHE A 242 11.79 13.21 -30.85
CA PHE A 242 12.30 12.95 -29.51
C PHE A 242 13.74 12.39 -29.54
N LEU A 243 14.04 11.48 -30.47
CA LEU A 243 15.37 10.88 -30.63
C LEU A 243 16.46 11.87 -31.07
N GLU A 244 16.12 13.01 -31.69
CA GLU A 244 17.07 14.06 -32.06
C GLU A 244 17.78 14.69 -30.85
N GLN A 245 17.23 14.47 -29.64
CA GLN A 245 17.79 15.01 -28.41
C GLN A 245 18.94 14.17 -27.82
N PHE A 246 19.27 13.02 -28.41
CA PHE A 246 20.20 12.00 -27.88
C PHE A 246 21.38 11.76 -28.81
#